data_AF-A0A495R2Y3-F1
#
_entry.id   AF-A0A495R2Y3-F1
#
_cell.length_a   1.000
_cell.length_b   1.000
_cell.length_c   1.000
_cell.angle_alpha   90.00
_cell.angle_beta   90.00
_cell.angle_gamma   90.00
#
_symmetry.space_group_name_H-M   'P 1'
#
loop_
_entity.id
_entity.type
_entity.pdbx_description
1 polymer ?
#
loop_
_entity_poly.entity_id
_entity_poly.type
_entity_poly.pdbx_seq_one_letter_code
_entity_poly.pdbx_strand_id
1 'polypeptide(L)'
;MDSIEPFTGKGSEEVASEAVSAGVSDYLQKRGGTERYTLLANRITNLVTQHRAEERLKTRVQQQEAVADLGQYALTGCGLDALFERAVESVAAGLNTEYSKVLEYRPADNKFLLRAGVGWQSGLVGEAAVGAGEESQAGYTLQTEEPVVVEDLRTESRFSGPSLLLDHGVVSGISVIIGTTTEPWGVLGAHTSERRPFTEDDITFVRGVANTLTNAIEREQLEGTLRQAEQRYKTLLENFPSGGVFLFDDDLRYLVARGEGLSAFGLTPADVEGKTLTEVFPPAVVERQKPKYRAALDGETQVWTQEYEGRQYRLSTLPVTGSSDKQLGMVVSMDITGLSASV
;
A
#
# COMPACT_ATOMS: atom_id res chain seq x y z
N MET A 1 44.01 -4.61 -25.35
CA MET A 1 44.72 -5.13 -26.53
C MET A 1 43.66 -5.31 -27.60
N ASP A 2 43.55 -4.51 -28.65
CA ASP A 2 44.52 -3.61 -29.27
C ASP A 2 43.83 -2.31 -29.74
N SER A 3 44.40 -1.16 -29.35
CA SER A 3 44.10 0.13 -29.98
C SER A 3 45.08 0.32 -31.13
N ILE A 4 44.56 0.39 -32.35
CA ILE A 4 45.32 0.86 -33.51
C ILE A 4 44.76 2.22 -33.91
N GLU A 5 45.47 3.28 -33.55
CA GLU A 5 45.28 4.61 -34.14
C GLU A 5 45.79 4.59 -35.59
N PRO A 6 44.95 4.79 -36.62
CA PRO A 6 45.42 4.86 -37.98
C PRO A 6 46.10 6.21 -38.21
N PHE A 7 47.42 6.19 -38.35
CA PHE A 7 48.23 7.32 -38.81
C PHE A 7 48.00 7.54 -40.30
N THR A 8 47.47 8.70 -40.72
CA THR A 8 47.43 9.02 -42.16
C THR A 8 47.89 10.44 -42.48
N GLY A 9 48.71 10.52 -43.54
CA GLY A 9 49.02 11.74 -44.27
C GLY A 9 48.45 11.61 -45.68
N LYS A 10 47.78 12.65 -46.18
CA LYS A 10 47.19 12.80 -47.54
C LYS A 10 46.59 11.50 -48.13
N GLY A 11 45.48 11.08 -47.52
CA GLY A 11 44.55 10.02 -47.95
C GLY A 11 43.32 10.00 -47.03
N SER A 12 42.89 11.19 -46.59
CA SER A 12 42.24 11.43 -45.29
C SER A 12 40.72 11.18 -45.22
N GLU A 13 40.02 11.10 -46.35
CA GLU A 13 38.55 10.97 -46.35
C GLU A 13 38.08 9.51 -46.38
N GLU A 14 38.73 8.65 -47.17
CA GLU A 14 38.42 7.21 -47.19
C GLU A 14 38.67 6.57 -45.82
N VAL A 15 39.81 6.86 -45.17
CA VAL A 15 40.12 6.32 -43.84
C VAL A 15 39.23 6.91 -42.74
N ALA A 16 38.80 8.17 -42.88
CA ALA A 16 37.83 8.76 -41.95
C ALA A 16 36.43 8.12 -42.12
N SER A 17 36.02 7.86 -43.36
CA SER A 17 34.76 7.19 -43.67
C SER A 17 34.74 5.73 -43.19
N GLU A 18 35.85 5.01 -43.35
CA GLU A 18 36.03 3.65 -42.84
C GLU A 18 36.05 3.60 -41.30
N ALA A 19 36.69 4.59 -40.66
CA ALA A 19 36.69 4.72 -39.20
C ALA A 19 35.30 5.01 -38.61
N VAL A 20 34.51 5.90 -39.24
CA VAL A 20 33.11 6.16 -38.83
C VAL A 20 32.26 4.90 -39.00
N SER A 21 32.46 4.15 -40.08
CA SER A 21 31.76 2.88 -40.34
C SER A 21 32.16 1.78 -39.34
N ALA A 22 33.35 1.87 -38.75
CA ALA A 22 33.85 0.98 -37.70
C ALA A 22 33.47 1.43 -36.27
N GLY A 23 32.64 2.46 -36.11
CA GLY A 23 32.14 2.93 -34.81
C GLY A 23 33.02 3.98 -34.12
N VAL A 24 34.03 4.53 -34.81
CA VAL A 24 34.80 5.66 -34.29
C VAL A 24 33.94 6.91 -34.33
N SER A 25 33.67 7.48 -33.16
CA SER A 25 32.77 8.64 -33.01
C SER A 25 33.35 9.91 -33.62
N ASP A 26 34.68 10.03 -33.74
CA ASP A 26 35.30 11.26 -34.27
C ASP A 26 36.81 11.19 -34.59
N TYR A 27 37.33 12.11 -35.44
CA TYR A 27 38.73 12.13 -35.94
C TYR A 27 39.47 13.47 -35.77
N LEU A 28 40.80 13.44 -35.55
CA LEU A 28 41.66 14.63 -35.34
C LEU A 28 42.91 14.62 -36.23
N GLN A 29 43.07 15.62 -37.10
CA GLN A 29 44.26 15.76 -37.97
C GLN A 29 45.57 15.97 -37.19
N LYS A 30 46.67 15.37 -37.67
CA LYS A 30 47.97 15.29 -36.97
C LYS A 30 48.85 16.56 -37.06
N ARG A 31 48.49 17.57 -37.86
CA ARG A 31 49.34 18.77 -38.06
C ARG A 31 48.80 19.97 -37.27
N GLY A 32 49.41 20.30 -36.13
CA GLY A 32 49.09 21.49 -35.32
C GLY A 32 49.72 21.42 -33.91
N GLY A 33 50.09 22.58 -33.34
CA GLY A 33 50.75 22.71 -32.02
C GLY A 33 49.82 22.43 -30.81
N THR A 34 50.13 23.02 -29.64
CA THR A 34 49.44 22.78 -28.35
C THR A 34 47.92 22.93 -28.38
N GLU A 35 47.36 23.67 -29.35
CA GLU A 35 45.91 23.79 -29.61
C GLU A 35 45.20 22.43 -29.85
N ARG A 36 45.92 21.40 -30.32
CA ARG A 36 45.37 20.05 -30.55
C ARG A 36 45.03 19.32 -29.25
N TYR A 37 45.81 19.52 -28.19
CA TYR A 37 45.53 18.91 -26.89
C TYR A 37 44.28 19.51 -26.25
N THR A 38 44.02 20.80 -26.46
CA THR A 38 42.79 21.47 -26.03
C THR A 38 41.56 20.94 -26.78
N LEU A 39 41.66 20.78 -28.11
CA LEU A 39 40.58 20.18 -28.92
C LEU A 39 40.29 18.73 -28.52
N LEU A 40 41.33 17.92 -28.29
CA LEU A 40 41.17 16.55 -27.83
C LEU A 40 40.55 16.49 -26.42
N ALA A 41 41.02 17.31 -25.48
CA ALA A 41 40.47 17.37 -24.12
C ALA A 41 38.99 17.78 -24.12
N ASN A 42 38.62 18.78 -24.91
CA ASN A 42 37.23 19.19 -25.07
C ASN A 42 36.37 18.07 -25.67
N ARG A 43 36.90 17.34 -26.67
CA ARG A 43 36.18 16.23 -27.30
C ARG A 43 35.98 15.05 -26.36
N ILE A 44 37.03 14.63 -25.64
CA ILE A 44 36.92 13.59 -24.61
C ILE A 44 35.90 14.00 -23.56
N THR A 45 35.94 15.26 -23.10
CA THR A 45 34.98 15.78 -22.12
C THR A 45 33.55 15.69 -22.64
N ASN A 46 33.30 16.08 -23.90
CA ASN A 46 31.97 16.01 -24.50
C ASN A 46 31.47 14.58 -24.62
N LEU A 47 32.28 13.66 -25.17
CA LEU A 47 31.90 12.25 -25.33
C LEU A 47 31.63 11.57 -23.98
N VAL A 48 32.50 11.81 -22.99
CA VAL A 48 32.30 11.26 -21.63
C VAL A 48 31.04 11.84 -20.99
N THR A 49 30.77 13.14 -21.17
CA THR A 49 29.56 13.78 -20.62
C THR A 49 28.31 13.23 -21.27
N GLN A 50 28.31 13.07 -22.60
CA GLN A 50 27.20 12.48 -23.34
C GLN A 50 26.96 11.03 -22.91
N HIS A 51 27.99 10.20 -22.89
CA HIS A 51 27.86 8.80 -22.48
C HIS A 51 27.35 8.66 -21.04
N ARG A 52 27.83 9.50 -20.11
CA ARG A 52 27.31 9.55 -18.73
C ARG A 52 25.85 9.99 -18.66
N ALA A 53 25.41 10.90 -19.53
CA ALA A 53 24.02 11.33 -19.60
C ALA A 53 23.11 10.22 -20.14
N GLU A 54 23.56 9.49 -21.16
CA GLU A 54 22.85 8.34 -21.74
C GLU A 54 22.68 7.21 -20.73
N GLU A 55 23.75 6.82 -20.02
CA GLU A 55 23.67 5.78 -18.98
C GLU A 55 22.78 6.18 -17.80
N ARG A 56 22.79 7.46 -17.39
CA ARG A 56 21.88 7.99 -16.37
C ARG A 56 20.42 7.92 -16.83
N LEU A 57 20.14 8.29 -18.08
CA LEU A 57 18.79 8.21 -18.64
C LEU A 57 18.30 6.76 -18.68
N LYS A 58 19.15 5.82 -19.10
CA LYS A 58 18.83 4.39 -19.12
C LYS A 58 18.51 3.85 -17.73
N THR A 59 19.36 4.17 -16.75
CA THR A 59 19.14 3.79 -15.33
C THR A 59 17.82 4.34 -14.82
N ARG A 60 17.54 5.62 -15.10
CA ARG A 60 16.29 6.27 -14.69
C ARG A 60 15.05 5.64 -15.32
N VAL A 61 15.09 5.26 -16.60
CA VAL A 61 13.99 4.55 -17.26
C VAL A 61 13.73 3.21 -16.59
N GLN A 62 14.78 2.42 -16.35
CA GLN A 62 14.67 1.12 -15.67
C GLN A 62 14.08 1.25 -14.26
N GLN A 63 14.52 2.25 -13.50
CA GLN A 63 13.99 2.54 -12.16
C GLN A 63 12.52 2.96 -12.21
N GLN A 64 12.11 3.78 -13.18
CA GLN A 64 10.72 4.19 -13.36
C GLN A 64 9.81 3.01 -13.75
N GLU A 65 10.28 2.14 -14.66
CA GLU A 65 9.58 0.91 -15.03
C GLU A 65 9.38 0.00 -13.80
N ALA A 66 10.41 -0.17 -12.98
CA ALA A 66 10.33 -1.00 -11.78
C ALA A 66 9.29 -0.47 -10.76
N VAL A 67 9.17 0.85 -10.58
CA VAL A 67 8.12 1.45 -9.72
C VAL A 67 6.74 1.24 -10.33
N ALA A 68 6.58 1.45 -11.65
CA ALA A 68 5.31 1.26 -12.34
C ALA A 68 4.83 -0.20 -12.27
N ASP A 69 5.72 -1.15 -12.52
CA ASP A 69 5.45 -2.59 -12.45
C ASP A 69 5.05 -3.01 -11.04
N LEU A 70 5.75 -2.52 -10.01
CA LEU A 70 5.41 -2.79 -8.62
C LEU A 70 4.04 -2.19 -8.26
N GLY A 71 3.76 -0.97 -8.72
CA GLY A 71 2.47 -0.31 -8.55
C GLY A 71 1.33 -1.12 -9.17
N GLN A 72 1.51 -1.63 -10.39
CA GLN A 72 0.52 -2.50 -11.03
C GLN A 72 0.37 -3.82 -10.28
N TYR A 73 1.47 -4.42 -9.84
CA TYR A 73 1.45 -5.65 -9.05
C TYR A 73 0.66 -5.48 -7.75
N ALA A 74 0.87 -4.36 -7.04
CA ALA A 74 0.12 -4.01 -5.83
C ALA A 74 -1.39 -3.90 -6.06
N LEU A 75 -1.87 -3.63 -7.28
CA LEU A 75 -3.31 -3.59 -7.61
C LEU A 75 -3.92 -4.97 -7.86
N THR A 76 -3.11 -6.02 -8.04
CA THR A 76 -3.61 -7.38 -8.34
C THR A 76 -4.22 -8.11 -7.15
N GLY A 77 -4.13 -7.55 -5.94
CA GLY A 77 -4.65 -8.17 -4.71
C GLY A 77 -3.76 -9.29 -4.17
N CYS A 78 -2.50 -9.40 -4.62
CA CYS A 78 -1.51 -10.25 -3.97
C CYS A 78 -1.30 -9.81 -2.51
N GLY A 79 -1.11 -10.76 -1.60
CA GLY A 79 -0.84 -10.44 -0.19
C GLY A 79 0.43 -9.61 -0.01
N LEU A 80 0.50 -8.86 1.10
CA LEU A 80 1.60 -7.94 1.38
C LEU A 80 2.98 -8.62 1.38
N ASP A 81 3.10 -9.87 1.81
CA ASP A 81 4.38 -10.59 1.80
C ASP A 81 4.96 -10.73 0.39
N ALA A 82 4.15 -11.15 -0.58
CA ALA A 82 4.56 -11.26 -1.97
C ALA A 82 4.90 -9.90 -2.58
N LEU A 83 4.22 -8.83 -2.15
CA LEU A 83 4.54 -7.47 -2.57
C LEU A 83 5.87 -6.99 -1.99
N PHE A 84 6.18 -7.30 -0.73
CA PHE A 84 7.45 -6.96 -0.11
C PHE A 84 8.62 -7.67 -0.78
N GLU A 85 8.48 -8.97 -1.10
CA GLU A 85 9.47 -9.73 -1.87
C GLU A 85 9.74 -9.06 -3.22
N ARG A 86 8.68 -8.73 -3.98
CA ARG A 86 8.83 -8.06 -5.27
C ARG A 86 9.50 -6.69 -5.14
N ALA A 87 9.19 -5.94 -4.09
CA ALA A 87 9.79 -4.62 -3.85
C ALA A 87 11.29 -4.70 -3.56
N VAL A 88 11.74 -5.64 -2.72
CA VAL A 88 13.18 -5.79 -2.42
C VAL A 88 13.96 -6.28 -3.64
N GLU A 89 13.37 -7.13 -4.49
CA GLU A 89 13.96 -7.53 -5.77
C GLU A 89 14.10 -6.35 -6.73
N SER A 90 13.03 -5.57 -6.91
CA SER A 90 13.03 -4.38 -7.77
C SER A 90 14.05 -3.35 -7.31
N VAL A 91 14.18 -3.12 -6.00
CA VAL A 91 15.16 -2.19 -5.44
C VAL A 91 16.58 -2.70 -5.63
N ALA A 92 16.85 -3.96 -5.31
CA ALA A 92 18.17 -4.55 -5.48
C ALA A 92 18.65 -4.49 -6.95
N ALA A 93 17.75 -4.83 -7.88
CA ALA A 93 18.03 -4.77 -9.32
C ALA A 93 18.16 -3.33 -9.84
N GLY A 94 17.23 -2.45 -9.49
CA GLY A 94 17.19 -1.06 -9.97
C GLY A 94 18.34 -0.19 -9.45
N LEU A 95 18.90 -0.55 -8.29
CA LEU A 95 20.13 0.07 -7.79
C LEU A 95 21.39 -0.72 -8.13
N ASN A 96 21.29 -1.94 -8.64
CA ASN A 96 22.42 -2.87 -8.77
C ASN A 96 23.20 -3.00 -7.45
N THR A 97 22.51 -3.45 -6.41
CA THR A 97 23.05 -3.66 -5.05
C THR A 97 22.82 -5.10 -4.60
N GLU A 98 23.73 -5.63 -3.80
CA GLU A 98 23.69 -7.03 -3.37
C GLU A 98 22.58 -7.30 -2.35
N TYR A 99 22.19 -6.28 -1.58
CA TYR A 99 21.27 -6.44 -0.47
C TYR A 99 20.11 -5.45 -0.54
N SER A 100 18.89 -5.93 -0.34
CA SER A 100 17.72 -5.08 -0.09
C SER A 100 16.84 -5.70 0.98
N LYS A 101 16.12 -4.89 1.76
CA LYS A 101 15.25 -5.36 2.84
C LYS A 101 14.05 -4.47 3.08
N VAL A 102 12.97 -5.11 3.52
CA VAL A 102 11.82 -4.47 4.16
C VAL A 102 11.82 -4.88 5.63
N LEU A 103 11.81 -3.88 6.50
CA LEU A 103 11.77 -4.00 7.95
C LEU A 103 10.41 -3.50 8.46
N GLU A 104 9.64 -4.34 9.15
CA GLU A 104 8.41 -3.92 9.82
C GLU A 104 8.72 -3.42 11.21
N TYR A 105 8.24 -2.23 11.56
CA TYR A 105 8.37 -1.68 12.91
C TYR A 105 7.38 -2.37 13.86
N ARG A 106 7.89 -2.83 15.01
CA ARG A 106 7.14 -3.45 16.10
C ARG A 106 7.24 -2.53 17.32
N PRO A 107 6.28 -1.60 17.53
CA PRO A 107 6.35 -0.61 18.60
C PRO A 107 6.41 -1.22 20.00
N ALA A 108 5.77 -2.38 20.21
CA ALA A 108 5.71 -3.05 21.51
C ALA A 108 7.10 -3.41 22.05
N ASP A 109 8.03 -3.78 21.16
CA ASP A 109 9.38 -4.22 21.52
C ASP A 109 10.46 -3.19 21.12
N ASN A 110 10.05 -2.07 20.53
CA ASN A 110 10.91 -1.06 19.91
C ASN A 110 11.96 -1.68 18.96
N LYS A 111 11.50 -2.58 18.09
CA LYS A 111 12.34 -3.35 17.16
C LYS A 111 11.75 -3.39 15.77
N PHE A 112 12.60 -3.73 14.81
CA PHE A 112 12.20 -4.09 13.47
C PHE A 112 12.27 -5.59 13.28
N LEU A 113 11.32 -6.15 12.54
CA LEU A 113 11.35 -7.52 12.03
C LEU A 113 11.70 -7.49 10.53
N LEU A 114 12.64 -8.34 10.10
CA LEU A 114 12.93 -8.51 8.67
C LEU A 114 11.79 -9.27 7.98
N ARG A 115 10.97 -8.56 7.19
CA ARG A 115 9.81 -9.12 6.50
C ARG A 115 10.09 -9.66 5.11
N ALA A 116 11.01 -9.02 4.39
CA ALA A 116 11.49 -9.50 3.11
C ALA A 116 12.92 -9.03 2.91
N GLY A 117 13.71 -9.76 2.11
CA GLY A 117 15.02 -9.28 1.71
C GLY A 117 15.71 -10.13 0.66
N VAL A 118 16.65 -9.50 -0.04
CA VAL A 118 17.55 -10.09 -1.05
C VAL A 118 18.98 -10.04 -0.52
N GLY A 119 19.76 -11.08 -0.82
CA GLY A 119 21.20 -11.16 -0.52
C GLY A 119 21.55 -11.59 0.92
N TRP A 120 20.59 -11.55 1.84
CA TRP A 120 20.81 -11.96 3.23
C TRP A 120 20.94 -13.48 3.38
N GLN A 121 21.66 -13.92 4.41
CA GLN A 121 21.74 -15.34 4.77
C GLN A 121 20.34 -15.96 4.97
N SER A 122 20.21 -17.23 4.55
CA SER A 122 18.96 -17.98 4.69
C SER A 122 18.54 -18.12 6.16
N GLY A 123 17.24 -18.02 6.41
CA GLY A 123 16.65 -18.11 7.76
C GLY A 123 16.59 -16.78 8.52
N LEU A 124 17.04 -15.67 7.94
CA LEU A 124 16.92 -14.34 8.57
C LEU A 124 15.55 -13.69 8.34
N VAL A 125 14.92 -13.91 7.18
CA VAL A 125 13.59 -13.37 6.90
C VAL A 125 12.57 -14.05 7.82
N GLY A 126 11.78 -13.24 8.54
CA GLY A 126 10.82 -13.68 9.54
C GLY A 126 11.38 -13.88 10.96
N GLU A 127 12.70 -13.85 11.14
CA GLU A 127 13.37 -14.16 12.42
C GLU A 127 14.28 -13.02 12.89
N ALA A 128 15.04 -12.41 11.98
CA ALA A 128 16.01 -11.39 12.32
C ALA A 128 15.34 -10.10 12.80
N ALA A 129 15.81 -9.60 13.94
CA ALA A 129 15.35 -8.35 14.52
C ALA A 129 16.47 -7.31 14.63
N VAL A 130 16.14 -6.05 14.38
CA VAL A 130 17.07 -4.91 14.50
C VAL A 130 16.47 -3.90 15.49
N GLY A 131 17.30 -3.25 16.30
CA GLY A 131 16.83 -2.20 17.21
C GLY A 131 16.29 -0.99 16.44
N ALA A 132 15.19 -0.40 16.93
CA ALA A 132 14.57 0.78 16.33
C ALA A 132 15.04 2.11 16.95
N GLY A 133 16.05 2.09 17.83
CA GLY A 133 16.65 3.28 18.42
C GLY A 133 17.79 3.87 17.58
N GLU A 134 18.62 4.71 18.23
CA GLU A 134 19.78 5.37 17.62
C GLU A 134 20.94 4.41 17.29
N GLU A 135 20.83 3.14 17.65
CA GLU A 135 21.80 2.08 17.38
C GLU A 135 21.66 1.44 15.99
N SER A 136 20.80 1.98 15.12
CA SER A 136 20.67 1.48 13.75
C SER A 136 20.29 2.54 12.73
N GLN A 137 20.73 2.34 11.48
CA GLN A 137 20.29 3.14 10.35
C GLN A 137 18.76 3.17 10.20
N ALA A 138 18.10 2.04 10.44
CA ALA A 138 16.66 1.92 10.30
C ALA A 138 15.92 2.71 11.39
N GLY A 139 16.40 2.66 12.63
CA GLY A 139 15.85 3.46 13.73
C GLY A 139 16.05 4.96 13.50
N TYR A 140 17.24 5.36 13.04
CA TYR A 140 17.49 6.75 12.63
C TYR A 140 16.54 7.18 11.51
N THR A 141 16.27 6.31 10.53
CA THR A 141 15.34 6.59 9.42
C THR A 141 13.91 6.88 9.89
N LEU A 142 13.43 6.30 10.99
CA LEU A 142 12.08 6.64 11.50
C LEU A 142 11.99 8.03 12.12
N GLN A 143 13.13 8.59 12.54
CA GLN A 143 13.19 9.89 13.21
C GLN A 143 13.29 11.05 12.21
N THR A 144 13.53 10.74 10.93
CA THR A 144 13.67 11.73 9.84
C THR A 144 12.70 11.43 8.70
N GLU A 145 12.06 12.46 8.16
CA GLU A 145 11.27 12.32 6.92
C GLU A 145 12.17 12.17 5.68
N GLU A 146 13.45 12.53 5.81
CA GLU A 146 14.42 12.45 4.74
C GLU A 146 15.14 11.08 4.69
N PRO A 147 15.38 10.54 3.49
CA PRO A 147 16.20 9.37 3.21
C PRO A 147 17.56 9.46 3.87
N VAL A 148 17.99 8.33 4.41
CA VAL A 148 19.28 8.21 5.09
C VAL A 148 20.24 7.49 4.17
N VAL A 149 21.21 8.23 3.65
CA VAL A 149 22.31 7.69 2.84
C VAL A 149 23.55 7.54 3.70
N VAL A 150 24.20 6.38 3.59
CA VAL A 150 25.46 6.04 4.23
C VAL A 150 26.48 5.74 3.13
N GLU A 151 27.50 6.58 3.01
CA GLU A 151 28.61 6.32 2.08
C GLU A 151 29.59 5.30 2.63
N ASP A 152 29.86 5.32 3.93
CA ASP A 152 30.78 4.38 4.58
C ASP A 152 30.40 4.17 6.05
N LEU A 153 29.79 3.01 6.31
CA LEU A 153 29.27 2.59 7.60
C LEU A 153 30.37 2.53 8.67
N ARG A 154 31.64 2.33 8.28
CA ARG A 154 32.78 2.28 9.22
C ARG A 154 33.11 3.65 9.82
N THR A 155 32.71 4.72 9.14
CA THR A 155 32.94 6.12 9.55
C THR A 155 31.66 6.84 9.95
N GLU A 156 30.51 6.17 9.87
CA GLU A 156 29.22 6.71 10.25
C GLU A 156 29.17 7.01 11.76
N SER A 157 28.62 8.16 12.13
CA SER A 157 28.57 8.65 13.52
C SER A 157 27.16 8.93 14.02
N ARG A 158 26.17 9.00 13.13
CA ARG A 158 24.76 9.22 13.48
C ARG A 158 24.14 8.02 14.20
N PHE A 159 24.65 6.82 13.95
CA PHE A 159 24.20 5.57 14.55
C PHE A 159 25.29 4.50 14.40
N SER A 160 25.13 3.37 15.10
CA SER A 160 25.94 2.18 14.90
C SER A 160 25.34 1.24 13.84
N GLY A 161 26.19 0.42 13.22
CA GLY A 161 25.75 -0.65 12.32
C GLY A 161 25.30 -1.88 13.10
N PRO A 162 24.06 -2.39 12.92
CA PRO A 162 23.64 -3.64 13.55
C PRO A 162 24.39 -4.84 12.98
N SER A 163 24.50 -5.94 13.75
CA SER A 163 25.16 -7.19 13.33
C SER A 163 24.66 -7.68 11.96
N LEU A 164 23.37 -7.52 11.67
CA LEU A 164 22.81 -7.85 10.36
C LEU A 164 23.59 -7.22 9.19
N LEU A 165 24.03 -5.97 9.31
CA LEU A 165 24.83 -5.29 8.27
C LEU A 165 26.32 -5.67 8.35
N LEU A 166 26.87 -5.71 9.57
CA LEU A 166 28.29 -5.97 9.79
C LEU A 166 28.69 -7.39 9.38
N ASP A 167 27.87 -8.39 9.71
CA ASP A 167 28.11 -9.81 9.41
C ASP A 167 28.06 -10.10 7.90
N HIS A 168 27.43 -9.21 7.11
CA HIS A 168 27.36 -9.26 5.65
C HIS A 168 28.36 -8.32 4.96
N GLY A 169 29.25 -7.67 5.74
CA GLY A 169 30.30 -6.80 5.19
C GLY A 169 29.78 -5.55 4.50
N VAL A 170 28.60 -5.07 4.89
CA VAL A 170 27.99 -3.87 4.30
C VAL A 170 28.85 -2.63 4.57
N VAL A 171 29.08 -1.83 3.52
CA VAL A 171 29.85 -0.58 3.58
C VAL A 171 28.97 0.62 3.29
N SER A 172 28.15 0.58 2.24
CA SER A 172 27.26 1.71 1.89
C SER A 172 25.80 1.26 1.86
N GLY A 173 24.89 2.20 2.04
CA GLY A 173 23.47 1.91 1.90
C GLY A 173 22.58 3.14 1.88
N ILE A 174 21.34 2.93 1.49
CA ILE A 174 20.25 3.90 1.53
C ILE A 174 19.07 3.27 2.26
N SER A 175 18.39 4.07 3.09
CA SER A 175 17.14 3.67 3.73
C SER A 175 16.11 4.79 3.68
N VAL A 176 14.85 4.40 3.55
CA VAL A 176 13.69 5.29 3.55
C VAL A 176 12.58 4.71 4.41
N ILE A 177 11.74 5.58 4.95
CA ILE A 177 10.55 5.18 5.72
C ILE A 177 9.48 4.58 4.81
N ILE A 178 8.77 3.57 5.32
CA ILE A 178 7.49 3.09 4.78
C ILE A 178 6.42 3.60 5.76
N GLY A 179 5.49 4.42 5.27
CA GLY A 179 4.59 5.24 6.08
C GLY A 179 5.12 6.66 6.28
N THR A 180 4.78 7.25 7.42
CA THR A 180 5.20 8.62 7.80
C THR A 180 5.94 8.60 9.14
N THR A 181 6.59 9.69 9.52
CA THR A 181 7.25 9.79 10.84
C THR A 181 6.26 9.76 12.00
N THR A 182 5.01 10.18 11.77
CA THR A 182 3.93 10.11 12.76
C THR A 182 3.26 8.73 12.83
N GLU A 183 3.17 8.04 11.69
CA GLU A 183 2.60 6.70 11.57
C GLU A 183 3.55 5.81 10.75
N PRO A 184 4.70 5.40 11.34
CA PRO A 184 5.66 4.56 10.65
C PRO A 184 5.19 3.12 10.61
N TRP A 185 5.10 2.53 9.42
CA TRP A 185 4.93 1.09 9.29
C TRP A 185 6.28 0.38 9.37
N GLY A 186 7.33 0.96 8.78
CA GLY A 186 8.61 0.28 8.65
C GLY A 186 9.67 1.05 7.87
N VAL A 187 10.68 0.33 7.40
CA VAL A 187 11.80 0.88 6.64
C VAL A 187 12.11 -0.01 5.44
N LEU A 188 12.31 0.60 4.28
CA LEU A 188 12.89 -0.02 3.09
C LEU A 188 14.35 0.40 2.97
N GLY A 189 15.25 -0.52 2.66
CA GLY A 189 16.64 -0.16 2.43
C GLY A 189 17.37 -1.06 1.44
N ALA A 190 18.46 -0.53 0.89
CA ALA A 190 19.37 -1.19 -0.02
C ALA A 190 20.81 -0.95 0.40
N HIS A 191 21.66 -1.96 0.27
CA HIS A 191 23.02 -1.93 0.80
C HIS A 191 23.99 -2.65 -0.13
N THR A 192 25.25 -2.27 -0.06
CA THR A 192 26.34 -2.89 -0.80
C THR A 192 27.59 -3.04 0.07
N SER A 193 28.39 -4.06 -0.23
CA SER A 193 29.71 -4.27 0.39
C SER A 193 30.81 -3.36 -0.18
N GLU A 194 30.53 -2.62 -1.26
CA GLU A 194 31.45 -1.66 -1.83
C GLU A 194 31.15 -0.24 -1.37
N ARG A 195 32.19 0.61 -1.32
CA ARG A 195 31.98 2.03 -1.07
C ARG A 195 31.36 2.67 -2.31
N ARG A 196 30.11 3.14 -2.18
CA ARG A 196 29.35 3.72 -3.29
C ARG A 196 28.51 4.92 -2.83
N PRO A 197 28.62 6.08 -3.50
CA PRO A 197 27.66 7.16 -3.31
C PRO A 197 26.32 6.82 -4.00
N PHE A 198 25.21 7.17 -3.35
CA PHE A 198 23.87 7.10 -3.94
C PHE A 198 23.47 8.49 -4.45
N THR A 199 22.82 8.53 -5.60
CA THR A 199 22.38 9.76 -6.27
C THR A 199 20.97 10.17 -5.87
N GLU A 200 20.56 11.40 -6.19
CA GLU A 200 19.18 11.87 -6.02
C GLU A 200 18.16 11.02 -6.79
N ASP A 201 18.55 10.50 -7.97
CA ASP A 201 17.71 9.60 -8.75
C ASP A 201 17.52 8.26 -8.03
N ASP A 202 18.59 7.71 -7.42
CA ASP A 202 18.51 6.49 -6.60
C ASP A 202 17.60 6.70 -5.38
N ILE A 203 17.73 7.84 -4.71
CA ILE A 203 16.87 8.22 -3.59
C ILE A 203 15.41 8.30 -4.02
N THR A 204 15.15 8.97 -5.14
CA THR A 204 13.80 9.13 -5.70
C THR A 204 13.19 7.78 -6.06
N PHE A 205 13.97 6.88 -6.62
CA PHE A 205 13.55 5.52 -6.95
C PHE A 205 13.12 4.73 -5.71
N VAL A 206 13.99 4.64 -4.68
CA VAL A 206 13.68 3.88 -3.46
C VAL A 206 12.48 4.48 -2.72
N ARG A 207 12.37 5.81 -2.67
CA ARG A 207 11.20 6.51 -2.11
C ARG A 207 9.93 6.19 -2.90
N GLY A 208 9.99 6.11 -4.23
CA GLY A 208 8.86 5.71 -5.08
C GLY A 208 8.37 4.28 -4.79
N VAL A 209 9.32 3.35 -4.57
CA VAL A 209 8.99 1.99 -4.13
C VAL A 209 8.35 1.99 -2.75
N ALA A 210 8.92 2.72 -1.78
CA ALA A 210 8.37 2.81 -0.43
C ALA A 210 6.96 3.40 -0.41
N ASN A 211 6.70 4.45 -1.19
CA ASN A 211 5.36 5.04 -1.32
C ASN A 211 4.34 4.04 -1.88
N THR A 212 4.76 3.18 -2.81
CA THR A 212 3.90 2.11 -3.34
C THR A 212 3.55 1.10 -2.25
N LEU A 213 4.54 0.73 -1.42
CA LEU A 213 4.32 -0.14 -0.25
C LEU A 213 3.39 0.52 0.78
N THR A 214 3.62 1.79 1.12
CA THR A 214 2.77 2.57 2.05
C THR A 214 1.31 2.51 1.61
N ASN A 215 1.02 2.85 0.36
CA ASN A 215 -0.34 2.85 -0.17
C ASN A 215 -0.99 1.45 -0.11
N ALA A 216 -0.24 0.40 -0.41
CA ALA A 216 -0.74 -0.97 -0.37
C ALA A 216 -1.04 -1.43 1.06
N ILE A 217 -0.17 -1.08 2.02
CA ILE A 217 -0.35 -1.39 3.44
C ILE A 217 -1.58 -0.66 3.99
N GLU A 218 -1.70 0.64 3.74
CA GLU A 218 -2.84 1.45 4.19
C GLU A 218 -4.16 0.89 3.64
N ARG A 219 -4.18 0.51 2.35
CA ARG A 219 -5.36 -0.12 1.74
C ARG A 219 -5.74 -1.42 2.45
N GLU A 220 -4.77 -2.31 2.70
CA GLU A 220 -5.04 -3.59 3.39
C GLU A 220 -5.55 -3.37 4.81
N GLN A 221 -5.00 -2.40 5.55
CA GLN A 221 -5.44 -2.06 6.91
C GLN A 221 -6.86 -1.46 6.92
N LEU A 222 -7.17 -0.57 5.97
CA LEU A 222 -8.51 0.01 5.82
C LEU A 222 -9.54 -1.06 5.47
N GLU A 223 -9.23 -1.93 4.50
CA GLU A 223 -10.09 -3.06 4.13
C GLU A 223 -10.28 -4.04 5.30
N GLY A 224 -9.22 -4.36 6.03
CA GLY A 224 -9.29 -5.21 7.22
C GLY A 224 -10.15 -4.60 8.33
N THR A 225 -10.03 -3.30 8.57
CA THR A 225 -10.84 -2.56 9.54
C THR A 225 -12.31 -2.53 9.14
N LEU A 226 -12.61 -2.26 7.87
CA LEU A 226 -13.97 -2.29 7.33
C LEU A 226 -14.59 -3.68 7.47
N ARG A 227 -13.89 -4.73 7.03
CA ARG A 227 -14.34 -6.13 7.16
C ARG A 227 -14.64 -6.48 8.63
N GLN A 228 -13.78 -6.07 9.57
CA GLN A 228 -14.03 -6.31 10.99
C GLN A 228 -15.25 -5.56 11.52
N ALA A 229 -15.43 -4.29 11.12
CA ALA A 229 -16.60 -3.51 11.50
C ALA A 229 -17.90 -4.15 10.97
N GLU A 230 -17.93 -4.49 9.69
CA GLU A 230 -19.06 -5.17 9.04
C GLU A 230 -19.41 -6.49 9.73
N GLN A 231 -18.40 -7.31 10.04
CA GLN A 231 -18.62 -8.58 10.73
C GLN A 231 -19.16 -8.39 12.16
N ARG A 232 -18.69 -7.35 12.88
CA ARG A 232 -19.23 -7.00 14.21
C ARG A 232 -20.69 -6.57 14.11
N TYR A 233 -21.05 -5.69 13.16
CA TYR A 233 -22.43 -5.26 12.95
C TYR A 233 -23.34 -6.42 12.57
N LYS A 234 -22.91 -7.27 11.64
CA LYS A 234 -23.66 -8.46 11.23
C LYS A 234 -23.92 -9.39 12.43
N THR A 235 -22.89 -9.66 13.22
CA THR A 235 -23.01 -10.51 14.42
C THR A 235 -24.00 -9.93 15.43
N LEU A 236 -23.95 -8.62 15.72
CA LEU A 236 -24.87 -7.97 16.65
C LEU A 236 -26.32 -8.03 16.17
N LEU A 237 -26.56 -7.77 14.88
CA LEU A 237 -27.91 -7.78 14.31
C LEU A 237 -28.47 -9.20 14.19
N GLU A 238 -27.66 -10.20 13.82
CA GLU A 238 -28.08 -11.60 13.75
C GLU A 238 -28.49 -12.16 15.11
N ASN A 239 -27.79 -11.76 16.17
CA ASN A 239 -28.07 -12.18 17.54
C ASN A 239 -28.99 -11.19 18.29
N PHE A 240 -29.79 -10.38 17.58
CA PHE A 240 -30.76 -9.50 18.23
C PHE A 240 -31.79 -10.36 18.97
N PRO A 241 -31.84 -10.30 20.32
CA PRO A 241 -32.51 -11.32 21.11
C PRO A 241 -34.03 -11.19 21.00
N SER A 242 -34.69 -12.34 20.84
CA SER A 242 -36.16 -12.44 20.93
C SER A 242 -36.89 -11.44 20.00
N GLY A 243 -36.33 -11.13 18.84
CA GLY A 243 -36.84 -10.03 18.02
C GLY A 243 -36.20 -9.91 16.65
N GLY A 244 -36.68 -8.95 15.87
CA GLY A 244 -36.17 -8.66 14.53
C GLY A 244 -36.00 -7.16 14.31
N VAL A 245 -34.92 -6.79 13.63
CA VAL A 245 -34.61 -5.43 13.18
C VAL A 245 -34.71 -5.38 11.66
N PHE A 246 -35.48 -4.42 11.16
CA PHE A 246 -35.72 -4.20 9.74
C PHE A 246 -35.42 -2.75 9.39
N LEU A 247 -34.57 -2.51 8.41
CA LEU A 247 -34.32 -1.17 7.86
C LEU A 247 -35.05 -1.05 6.52
N PHE A 248 -35.68 0.09 6.24
CA PHE A 248 -36.41 0.31 5.00
C PHE A 248 -36.25 1.73 4.45
N ASP A 249 -36.39 1.87 3.12
CA ASP A 249 -36.30 3.13 2.40
C ASP A 249 -37.66 3.83 2.21
N ASP A 250 -37.66 4.92 1.45
CA ASP A 250 -38.83 5.75 1.11
C ASP A 250 -39.90 5.02 0.28
N ASP A 251 -39.52 3.96 -0.43
CA ASP A 251 -40.44 3.07 -1.15
C ASP A 251 -40.97 1.94 -0.26
N LEU A 252 -40.59 1.94 1.03
CA LEU A 252 -40.88 0.87 1.98
C LEU A 252 -40.25 -0.47 1.57
N ARG A 253 -39.13 -0.42 0.85
CA ARG A 253 -38.31 -1.59 0.53
C ARG A 253 -37.40 -1.88 1.70
N TYR A 254 -37.39 -3.14 2.16
CA TYR A 254 -36.49 -3.57 3.21
C TYR A 254 -35.06 -3.68 2.68
N LEU A 255 -34.16 -2.93 3.29
CA LEU A 255 -32.73 -2.91 3.00
C LEU A 255 -31.98 -3.93 3.86
N VAL A 256 -32.41 -4.09 5.11
CA VAL A 256 -31.82 -5.02 6.09
C VAL A 256 -32.94 -5.72 6.83
N ALA A 257 -32.80 -7.03 7.06
CA ALA A 257 -33.68 -7.82 7.92
C ALA A 257 -32.86 -8.84 8.74
N ARG A 258 -32.75 -8.65 10.05
CA ARG A 258 -31.90 -9.46 10.95
C ARG A 258 -32.55 -9.68 12.31
N GLY A 259 -32.08 -10.69 13.04
CA GLY A 259 -32.52 -11.02 14.40
C GLY A 259 -33.22 -12.36 14.49
N GLU A 260 -33.20 -12.97 15.68
CA GLU A 260 -33.73 -14.32 15.91
C GLU A 260 -35.24 -14.42 15.65
N GLY A 261 -35.95 -13.31 15.85
CA GLY A 261 -37.41 -13.21 15.70
C GLY A 261 -37.91 -13.32 14.27
N LEU A 262 -37.05 -13.17 13.24
CA LEU A 262 -37.45 -13.41 11.84
C LEU A 262 -37.99 -14.84 11.65
N SER A 263 -37.31 -15.81 12.27
CA SER A 263 -37.70 -17.22 12.20
C SER A 263 -39.06 -17.48 12.86
N ALA A 264 -39.42 -16.70 13.89
CA ALA A 264 -40.72 -16.78 14.54
C ALA A 264 -41.87 -16.29 13.65
N PHE A 265 -41.57 -15.49 12.62
CA PHE A 265 -42.51 -15.11 11.57
C PHE A 265 -42.41 -16.00 10.32
N GLY A 266 -41.60 -17.07 10.36
CA GLY A 266 -41.35 -17.96 9.23
C GLY A 266 -40.57 -17.29 8.08
N LEU A 267 -39.84 -16.22 8.37
CA LEU A 267 -39.11 -15.43 7.38
C LEU A 267 -37.61 -15.68 7.47
N THR A 268 -36.95 -15.68 6.32
CA THR A 268 -35.48 -15.53 6.23
C THR A 268 -35.13 -14.12 5.71
N PRO A 269 -33.88 -13.66 5.89
CA PRO A 269 -33.46 -12.41 5.26
C PRO A 269 -33.72 -12.35 3.75
N ALA A 270 -33.51 -13.45 3.03
CA ALA A 270 -33.75 -13.54 1.59
C ALA A 270 -35.23 -13.41 1.20
N ASP A 271 -36.16 -13.70 2.12
CA ASP A 271 -37.58 -13.53 1.89
C ASP A 271 -38.02 -12.06 1.98
N VAL A 272 -37.23 -11.22 2.63
CA VAL A 272 -37.60 -9.85 3.03
C VAL A 272 -36.73 -8.80 2.32
N GLU A 273 -35.42 -8.97 2.31
CA GLU A 273 -34.47 -7.99 1.78
C GLU A 273 -34.66 -7.79 0.27
N GLY A 274 -34.63 -6.53 -0.15
CA GLY A 274 -34.89 -6.11 -1.51
C GLY A 274 -36.38 -6.10 -1.88
N LYS A 275 -37.30 -6.53 -1.02
CA LYS A 275 -38.75 -6.50 -1.26
C LYS A 275 -39.43 -5.37 -0.48
N THR A 276 -40.57 -4.92 -0.97
CA THR A 276 -41.42 -3.90 -0.33
C THR A 276 -42.33 -4.50 0.73
N LEU A 277 -42.80 -3.66 1.67
CA LEU A 277 -43.81 -4.04 2.67
C LEU A 277 -45.01 -4.80 2.06
N THR A 278 -45.45 -4.38 0.87
CA THR A 278 -46.56 -4.99 0.11
C THR A 278 -46.25 -6.34 -0.50
N GLU A 279 -44.99 -6.61 -0.82
CA GLU A 279 -44.55 -7.89 -1.40
C GLU A 279 -44.29 -8.94 -0.30
N VAL A 280 -43.95 -8.50 0.92
CA VAL A 280 -43.65 -9.40 2.05
C VAL A 280 -44.91 -9.76 2.84
N PHE A 281 -45.84 -8.82 3.05
CA PHE A 281 -46.97 -9.03 3.96
C PHE A 281 -48.34 -8.95 3.25
N PRO A 282 -49.37 -9.68 3.74
CA PRO A 282 -50.72 -9.63 3.19
C PRO A 282 -51.35 -8.22 3.25
N PRO A 283 -52.28 -7.87 2.32
CA PRO A 283 -52.87 -6.53 2.25
C PRO A 283 -53.46 -6.01 3.56
N ALA A 284 -54.12 -6.87 4.35
CA ALA A 284 -54.69 -6.47 5.65
C ALA A 284 -53.63 -6.01 6.67
N VAL A 285 -52.42 -6.58 6.61
CA VAL A 285 -51.28 -6.18 7.46
C VAL A 285 -50.69 -4.87 6.94
N VAL A 286 -50.52 -4.76 5.62
CA VAL A 286 -50.00 -3.56 4.96
C VAL A 286 -50.85 -2.34 5.30
N GLU A 287 -52.18 -2.43 5.13
CA GLU A 287 -53.09 -1.31 5.43
C GLU A 287 -52.96 -0.81 6.89
N ARG A 288 -52.70 -1.72 7.83
CA ARG A 288 -52.53 -1.37 9.25
C ARG A 288 -51.14 -0.86 9.60
N GLN A 289 -50.10 -1.32 8.91
CA GLN A 289 -48.70 -1.01 9.24
C GLN A 289 -48.13 0.15 8.41
N LYS A 290 -48.52 0.29 7.14
CA LYS A 290 -48.00 1.30 6.22
C LYS A 290 -48.05 2.74 6.76
N PRO A 291 -49.11 3.20 7.46
CA PRO A 291 -49.10 4.53 8.07
C PRO A 291 -47.99 4.72 9.10
N LYS A 292 -47.66 3.68 9.89
CA LYS A 292 -46.62 3.74 10.92
C LYS A 292 -45.21 3.75 10.34
N TYR A 293 -45.02 3.08 9.19
CA TYR A 293 -43.78 3.11 8.44
C TYR A 293 -43.56 4.48 7.81
N ARG A 294 -44.62 5.08 7.23
CA ARG A 294 -44.57 6.44 6.67
C ARG A 294 -44.28 7.49 7.74
N ALA A 295 -44.93 7.39 8.91
CA ALA A 295 -44.65 8.27 10.04
C ALA A 295 -43.16 8.27 10.43
N ALA A 296 -42.48 7.11 10.43
CA ALA A 296 -41.04 7.05 10.67
C ALA A 296 -40.21 7.77 9.61
N LEU A 297 -40.59 7.70 8.34
CA LEU A 297 -39.93 8.46 7.28
C LEU A 297 -40.18 9.97 7.41
N ASP A 298 -41.30 10.36 8.02
CA ASP A 298 -41.64 11.75 8.34
C ASP A 298 -41.01 12.24 9.67
N GLY A 299 -40.20 11.41 10.33
CA GLY A 299 -39.49 11.76 11.58
C GLY A 299 -40.19 11.34 12.87
N GLU A 300 -41.30 10.64 12.79
CA GLU A 300 -42.12 10.27 13.94
C GLU A 300 -41.92 8.81 14.36
N THR A 301 -41.70 8.60 15.66
CA THR A 301 -41.64 7.26 16.24
C THR A 301 -43.05 6.73 16.55
N GLN A 302 -43.36 5.50 16.15
CA GLN A 302 -44.61 4.83 16.51
C GLN A 302 -44.31 3.51 17.23
N VAL A 303 -45.05 3.22 18.29
CA VAL A 303 -44.90 1.98 19.07
C VAL A 303 -46.25 1.32 19.26
N TRP A 304 -46.34 0.02 19.02
CA TRP A 304 -47.57 -0.75 19.21
C TRP A 304 -47.28 -2.20 19.59
N THR A 305 -48.28 -2.88 20.14
CA THR A 305 -48.22 -4.33 20.39
C THR A 305 -49.13 -5.06 19.41
N GLN A 306 -48.73 -6.24 18.96
CA GLN A 306 -49.59 -7.13 18.19
C GLN A 306 -49.40 -8.58 18.61
N GLU A 307 -50.43 -9.39 18.42
CA GLU A 307 -50.37 -10.84 18.61
C GLU A 307 -50.09 -11.53 17.27
N TYR A 308 -49.20 -12.52 17.29
CA TYR A 308 -48.92 -13.39 16.16
C TYR A 308 -48.63 -14.81 16.67
N GLU A 309 -49.38 -15.79 16.16
CA GLU A 309 -49.32 -17.21 16.58
C GLU A 309 -49.29 -17.42 18.11
N GLY A 310 -50.12 -16.68 18.85
CA GLY A 310 -50.23 -16.79 20.31
C GLY A 310 -49.11 -16.13 21.10
N ARG A 311 -48.20 -15.40 20.45
CA ARG A 311 -47.14 -14.59 21.07
C ARG A 311 -47.44 -13.11 20.93
N GLN A 312 -47.07 -12.31 21.94
CA GLN A 312 -47.19 -10.86 21.90
C GLN A 312 -45.86 -10.23 21.49
N TYR A 313 -45.89 -9.41 20.45
CA TYR A 313 -44.72 -8.66 19.98
C TYR A 313 -44.95 -7.17 20.15
N ARG A 314 -43.98 -6.47 20.76
CA ARG A 314 -43.87 -5.02 20.72
C ARG A 314 -43.10 -4.62 19.48
N LEU A 315 -43.70 -3.79 18.64
CA LEU A 315 -43.08 -3.22 17.45
C LEU A 315 -42.90 -1.72 17.64
N SER A 316 -41.77 -1.22 17.19
CA SER A 316 -41.44 0.21 17.16
C SER A 316 -40.96 0.57 15.77
N THR A 317 -41.57 1.57 15.12
CA THR A 317 -41.01 2.22 13.94
C THR A 317 -40.31 3.51 14.36
N LEU A 318 -39.11 3.74 13.84
CA LEU A 318 -38.22 4.81 14.26
C LEU A 318 -37.59 5.48 13.01
N PRO A 319 -37.45 6.81 12.97
CA PRO A 319 -36.62 7.47 11.96
C PRO A 319 -35.15 7.13 12.16
N VAL A 320 -34.42 6.91 11.08
CA VAL A 320 -32.97 6.71 11.08
C VAL A 320 -32.35 7.54 9.96
N THR A 321 -31.28 8.28 10.28
CA THR A 321 -30.53 9.03 9.27
C THR A 321 -29.55 8.10 8.56
N GLY A 322 -29.71 7.93 7.25
CA GLY A 322 -28.78 7.17 6.41
C GLY A 322 -27.49 7.95 6.10
N SER A 323 -26.52 7.27 5.48
CA SER A 323 -25.19 7.80 5.12
C SER A 323 -25.17 8.89 4.03
N SER A 324 -26.33 9.46 3.66
CA SER A 324 -26.46 10.45 2.57
C SER A 324 -27.52 11.52 2.87
N ASP A 325 -27.79 11.80 4.15
CA ASP A 325 -28.94 12.61 4.61
C ASP A 325 -30.31 12.09 4.14
N LYS A 326 -30.35 10.91 3.51
CA LYS A 326 -31.59 10.24 3.15
C LYS A 326 -32.23 9.68 4.42
N GLN A 327 -33.48 10.05 4.65
CA GLN A 327 -34.25 9.54 5.78
C GLN A 327 -34.67 8.10 5.50
N LEU A 328 -34.28 7.21 6.41
CA LEU A 328 -34.67 5.81 6.42
C LEU A 328 -35.61 5.56 7.60
N GLY A 329 -36.38 4.49 7.52
CA GLY A 329 -37.16 4.00 8.64
C GLY A 329 -36.59 2.69 9.16
N MET A 330 -36.70 2.46 10.46
CA MET A 330 -36.35 1.20 11.10
C MET A 330 -37.54 0.65 11.84
N VAL A 331 -37.79 -0.66 11.72
CA VAL A 331 -38.72 -1.40 12.57
C VAL A 331 -37.93 -2.31 13.48
N VAL A 332 -38.17 -2.19 14.79
CA VAL A 332 -37.69 -3.13 15.79
C VAL A 332 -38.89 -3.88 16.32
N SER A 333 -38.83 -5.20 16.29
CA SER A 333 -39.81 -6.10 16.88
C SER A 333 -39.17 -6.87 18.02
N MET A 334 -39.88 -7.03 19.14
CA MET A 334 -39.42 -7.78 20.29
C MET A 334 -40.59 -8.60 20.85
N ASP A 335 -40.38 -9.90 21.03
CA ASP A 335 -41.28 -10.79 21.74
C ASP A 335 -41.31 -10.38 23.22
N ILE A 336 -42.50 -9.99 23.68
CA ILE A 336 -42.78 -9.60 25.06
C ILE A 336 -43.67 -10.62 25.76
N THR A 337 -43.83 -11.82 25.19
CA THR A 337 -44.69 -12.87 25.76
C THR A 337 -44.18 -13.26 27.15
N GLY A 338 -45.03 -13.14 28.17
CA GLY A 338 -44.69 -13.46 29.55
C GLY A 338 -43.88 -12.38 30.29
N LEU A 339 -43.47 -11.30 29.61
CA LEU A 339 -42.95 -10.11 30.28
C LEU A 339 -44.15 -9.29 30.78
N SER A 340 -44.41 -9.35 32.10
CA SER A 340 -45.35 -8.43 32.73
C SER A 340 -44.87 -7.00 32.46
N ALA A 341 -45.76 -6.13 31.97
CA ALA A 341 -45.48 -4.72 31.76
C ALA A 341 -45.02 -4.07 33.09
N SER A 342 -43.72 -4.09 33.36
CA SER A 342 -43.12 -3.33 34.42
C SER A 342 -42.98 -1.89 33.93
N VAL A 343 -43.87 -1.07 34.50
CA VAL A 343 -43.98 0.40 34.56
C VAL A 343 -42.80 1.19 34.02
#